data_AF-A0A7C7CIT1-F1
#
_entry.id   AF-A0A7C7CIT1-F1
#
_cell.length_a   1.000
_cell.length_b   1.000
_cell.length_c   1.000
_cell.angle_alpha   90.00
_cell.angle_beta   90.00
_cell.angle_gamma   90.00
#
_symmetry.space_group_name_H-M   'P 1'
#
loop_
_entity.id
_entity.type
_entity.pdbx_description
1 polymer ?
#
loop_
_entity_poly.entity_id
_entity_poly.type
_entity_poly.pdbx_seq_one_letter_code
_entity_poly.pdbx_strand_id
1 'polypeptide(L)'
;MITEDMPFRPIHLGYVSKVFGEALGRMYSDQFGVSVLNIRLGAILPGDVPVRRRHYPGYLSHADCVQFVQKCIDAPDDLMSDTFDAISDNNYRWRDICHTKEAIGFFPTGSAEDHEIEDKGSIHQVSETPTPPGKHAPS
;
A
#
# COMPACT_ATOMS: atom_id res chain seq x y z
N MET A 1 -7.18 -6.45 -8.98
CA MET A 1 -6.15 -6.08 -7.99
C MET A 1 -4.81 -6.57 -8.48
N ILE A 2 -3.74 -5.82 -8.20
CA ILE A 2 -2.35 -6.22 -8.42
C ILE A 2 -1.86 -6.92 -7.16
N THR A 3 -1.28 -8.10 -7.33
CA THR A 3 -0.67 -8.91 -6.27
C THR A 3 0.86 -8.81 -6.35
N GLU A 4 1.52 -9.18 -5.27
CA GLU A 4 2.98 -9.10 -5.08
C GLU A 4 3.77 -9.95 -6.07
N ASP A 5 3.18 -11.05 -6.57
CA ASP A 5 3.74 -12.02 -7.51
C ASP A 5 3.58 -11.60 -9.00
N MET A 6 2.82 -10.54 -9.28
CA MET A 6 2.65 -10.06 -10.66
C MET A 6 3.97 -9.51 -11.24
N PRO A 7 4.22 -9.70 -12.55
CA PRO A 7 5.43 -9.18 -13.19
C PRO A 7 5.59 -7.67 -13.02
N PHE A 8 6.82 -7.25 -12.72
CA PHE A 8 7.18 -5.84 -12.55
C PHE A 8 6.91 -5.02 -13.83
N ARG A 9 6.38 -3.80 -13.65
CA ARG A 9 6.17 -2.80 -14.73
C ARG A 9 6.72 -1.41 -14.34
N PRO A 10 8.03 -1.29 -14.06
CA PRO A 10 8.63 -0.01 -13.67
C PRO A 10 8.62 0.97 -14.85
N ILE A 11 8.18 2.21 -14.59
CA ILE A 11 8.11 3.28 -15.61
C ILE A 11 9.33 4.21 -15.62
N HIS A 12 10.20 4.13 -14.61
CA HIS A 12 11.41 4.95 -14.49
C HIS A 12 12.58 4.15 -13.88
N LEU A 13 13.83 4.56 -14.17
CA LEU A 13 15.05 3.89 -13.67
C LEU A 13 15.13 3.83 -12.14
N GLY A 14 14.59 4.83 -11.45
CA GLY A 14 14.50 4.82 -9.99
C GLY A 14 13.62 3.69 -9.43
N TYR A 15 12.67 3.16 -10.22
CA TYR A 15 11.89 1.99 -9.83
C TYR A 15 12.60 0.69 -10.19
N VAL A 16 13.37 0.66 -11.28
CA VAL A 16 14.23 -0.48 -11.62
C VAL A 16 15.22 -0.77 -10.50
N SER A 17 15.83 0.26 -9.90
CA SER A 17 16.74 0.07 -8.78
C SER A 17 16.06 -0.49 -7.53
N LYS A 18 14.76 -0.22 -7.32
CA LYS A 18 13.97 -0.84 -6.24
C LYS A 18 13.71 -2.32 -6.50
N VAL A 19 13.36 -2.69 -7.73
CA VAL A 19 13.22 -4.10 -8.14
C VAL A 19 14.53 -4.87 -7.98
N PHE A 20 15.65 -4.25 -8.36
CA PHE A 20 16.98 -4.80 -8.08
C PHE A 20 17.20 -5.04 -6.58
N GLY A 21 16.79 -4.09 -5.73
CA GLY A 21 16.86 -4.24 -4.27
C GLY A 21 16.06 -5.42 -3.75
N GLU A 22 14.83 -5.65 -4.24
CA GLU A 22 14.01 -6.81 -3.86
C GLU A 22 14.70 -8.13 -4.21
N ALA A 23 15.23 -8.24 -5.43
CA ALA A 23 15.96 -9.42 -5.88
C ALA A 23 17.27 -9.64 -5.11
N LEU A 24 18.00 -8.56 -4.82
CA LEU A 24 19.22 -8.59 -4.02
C LEU A 24 18.92 -9.08 -2.61
N GLY A 25 17.86 -8.56 -1.98
CA GLY A 25 17.40 -8.99 -0.66
C GLY A 25 17.12 -10.48 -0.61
N ARG A 26 16.37 -10.99 -1.59
CA ARG A 26 16.09 -12.42 -1.73
C ARG A 26 17.38 -13.25 -1.85
N MET A 27 18.31 -12.81 -2.70
CA MET A 27 19.60 -13.48 -2.85
C MET A 27 20.37 -13.53 -1.51
N TYR A 28 20.35 -12.44 -0.74
CA TYR A 28 21.04 -12.38 0.55
C TYR A 28 20.41 -13.29 1.60
N SER A 29 19.08 -13.38 1.62
CA SER A 29 18.36 -14.37 2.44
C SER A 29 18.79 -15.79 2.10
N ASP A 30 18.72 -16.16 0.82
CA ASP A 30 19.01 -17.52 0.36
C ASP A 30 20.47 -17.93 0.57
N GLN A 31 21.43 -17.00 0.39
CA GLN A 31 22.86 -17.30 0.43
C GLN A 31 23.51 -17.09 1.80
N PHE A 32 23.04 -16.12 2.57
CA PHE A 32 23.70 -15.69 3.80
C PHE A 32 22.82 -15.81 5.05
N GLY A 33 21.57 -16.27 4.90
CA GLY A 33 20.66 -16.47 6.03
C GLY A 33 20.25 -15.16 6.72
N VAL A 34 20.26 -14.04 5.99
CA VAL A 34 19.81 -12.74 6.50
C VAL A 34 18.33 -12.57 6.15
N SER A 35 17.45 -12.39 7.14
CA SER A 35 16.04 -12.12 6.84
C SER A 35 15.88 -10.77 6.13
N VAL A 36 15.11 -10.75 5.04
CA VAL A 36 14.83 -9.54 4.25
C VAL A 36 13.36 -9.46 3.86
N LEU A 37 12.63 -8.56 4.51
CA LEU A 37 11.23 -8.24 4.18
C LEU A 37 11.18 -6.93 3.37
N ASN A 38 10.77 -7.01 2.11
CA ASN A 38 10.68 -5.85 1.23
C ASN A 38 9.33 -5.13 1.43
N ILE A 39 9.39 -3.80 1.59
CA ILE A 39 8.21 -2.97 1.80
C ILE A 39 7.97 -2.08 0.56
N ARG A 40 6.91 -2.36 -0.18
CA ARG A 40 6.42 -1.49 -1.27
C ARG A 40 5.50 -0.42 -0.70
N LEU A 41 6.13 0.65 -0.21
CA LEU A 41 5.42 1.76 0.44
C LEU A 41 4.42 2.47 -0.48
N GLY A 42 3.25 2.75 0.06
CA GLY A 42 2.31 3.73 -0.45
C GLY A 42 2.82 5.17 -0.35
N ALA A 43 1.91 6.10 -0.59
CA ALA A 43 2.13 7.53 -0.49
C ALA A 43 2.01 7.97 0.98
N ILE A 44 3.16 8.10 1.65
CA ILE A 44 3.28 8.77 2.95
C ILE A 44 3.45 10.26 2.67
N LEU A 45 2.50 11.06 3.12
CA LEU A 45 2.45 12.50 2.84
C LEU A 45 2.82 13.31 4.08
N PRO A 46 3.51 14.47 3.96
CA PRO A 46 3.97 15.23 5.12
C PRO A 46 2.88 15.63 6.12
N GLY A 47 1.67 15.95 5.63
CA GLY A 47 0.54 16.33 6.48
C GLY A 47 -0.35 15.16 6.92
N ASP A 48 0.02 13.92 6.59
CA ASP A 48 -0.80 12.71 6.76
C ASP A 48 -2.20 12.76 6.14
N VAL A 49 -2.38 13.65 5.14
CA VAL A 49 -3.63 13.88 4.43
C VAL A 49 -3.38 13.83 2.92
N PRO A 50 -4.21 13.12 2.12
CA PRO A 50 -4.19 13.22 0.67
C PRO A 50 -4.38 14.67 0.21
N VAL A 51 -3.47 15.19 -0.62
CA VAL A 51 -3.63 16.55 -1.20
C VAL A 51 -4.06 16.55 -2.67
N ARG A 52 -4.11 15.37 -3.30
CA ARG A 52 -4.52 15.18 -4.70
C ARG A 52 -5.27 13.88 -4.84
N ARG A 53 -6.24 13.81 -5.77
CA ARG A 53 -7.05 12.59 -6.00
C ARG A 53 -6.21 11.37 -6.34
N ARG A 54 -5.11 11.56 -7.08
CA ARG A 54 -4.17 10.49 -7.40
C ARG A 54 -3.51 9.82 -6.18
N HIS A 55 -3.57 10.44 -5.00
CA HIS A 55 -3.03 9.85 -3.78
C HIS A 55 -4.00 8.82 -3.16
N TYR A 56 -5.31 8.93 -3.39
CA TYR A 56 -6.31 8.05 -2.75
C TYR A 56 -6.01 6.56 -2.92
N PRO A 57 -5.72 6.06 -4.13
CA PRO A 57 -5.49 4.63 -4.33
C PRO A 57 -4.25 4.08 -3.59
N GLY A 58 -3.30 4.95 -3.24
CA GLY A 58 -2.02 4.55 -2.67
C GLY A 58 -1.71 5.19 -1.33
N TYR A 59 -2.63 5.94 -0.72
CA TYR A 59 -2.42 6.62 0.56
C TYR A 59 -2.01 5.60 1.63
N LEU A 60 -1.04 5.99 2.45
CA LEU A 60 -0.60 5.24 3.60
C LEU A 60 -0.49 6.23 4.76
N SER A 61 -1.38 6.08 5.74
CA SER A 61 -1.36 6.90 6.94
C SER A 61 -0.05 6.71 7.72
N HIS A 62 0.35 7.70 8.51
CA HIS A 62 1.55 7.59 9.34
C HIS A 62 1.40 6.45 10.36
N ALA A 63 0.22 6.32 10.96
CA ALA A 63 -0.09 5.25 11.91
C ALA A 63 0.02 3.86 11.27
N ASP A 64 -0.53 3.68 10.07
CA ASP A 64 -0.45 2.40 9.35
C ASP A 64 0.98 2.11 8.89
N CYS A 65 1.76 3.12 8.49
CA CYS A 65 3.17 2.93 8.16
C CYS A 65 3.97 2.43 9.38
N VAL A 66 3.76 3.02 10.56
CA VAL A 66 4.42 2.59 11.80
C VAL A 66 3.97 1.18 12.17
N GLN A 67 2.67 0.90 12.11
CA GLN A 67 2.13 -0.43 12.37
C GLN A 67 2.77 -1.46 11.44
N PHE A 68 2.86 -1.17 10.15
CA PHE A 68 3.44 -2.07 9.15
C PHE A 68 4.90 -2.40 9.46
N VAL A 69 5.72 -1.39 9.71
CA VAL A 69 7.13 -1.59 10.06
C VAL A 69 7.26 -2.41 11.34
N GLN A 70 6.43 -2.13 12.35
CA GLN A 70 6.39 -2.93 13.58
C GLN A 70 6.03 -4.39 13.29
N LYS A 71 5.05 -4.66 12.41
CA LYS A 71 4.69 -6.03 12.01
C LYS A 71 5.79 -6.76 11.26
N CYS A 72 6.60 -6.06 10.47
CA CYS A 72 7.79 -6.66 9.85
C CYS A 72 8.87 -7.00 10.88
N ILE A 73 9.06 -6.16 11.91
CA ILE A 73 10.03 -6.40 12.99
C ILE A 73 9.59 -7.57 13.86
N ASP A 74 8.29 -7.67 14.16
CA ASP A 74 7.70 -8.73 14.98
C ASP A 74 7.35 -9.99 14.18
N ALA A 75 7.72 -10.05 12.90
CA ALA A 75 7.42 -11.19 12.05
C ALA A 75 8.10 -12.46 12.58
N PRO A 76 7.53 -13.65 12.33
CA PRO A 76 8.13 -14.92 12.72
C PRO A 76 9.57 -15.07 12.20
N ASP A 77 10.46 -15.64 13.02
CA ASP A 77 11.88 -15.83 12.68
C ASP A 77 12.10 -16.74 11.44
N ASP A 78 11.11 -17.57 11.08
CA ASP A 78 11.13 -18.42 9.90
C ASP A 78 10.69 -17.70 8.61
N LEU A 79 10.16 -16.48 8.71
CA LEU A 79 9.89 -15.60 7.57
C LEU A 79 11.19 -14.93 7.10
N MET A 80 11.94 -15.67 6.28
CA MET A 80 13.27 -15.26 5.83
C MET A 80 13.25 -14.25 4.68
N SER A 81 12.31 -14.36 3.75
CA SER A 81 12.18 -13.36 2.68
C SER A 81 10.77 -13.28 2.13
N ASP A 82 10.26 -12.07 1.97
CA ASP A 82 8.98 -11.82 1.33
C ASP A 82 8.89 -10.37 0.86
N THR A 83 7.86 -10.06 0.07
CA THR A 83 7.59 -8.71 -0.42
C THR A 83 6.13 -8.37 -0.18
N PHE A 84 5.91 -7.20 0.42
CA PHE A 84 4.58 -6.79 0.85
C PHE A 84 4.23 -5.39 0.32
N ASP A 85 2.95 -5.21 -0.02
CA ASP A 85 2.38 -3.91 -0.32
C ASP A 85 1.85 -3.23 0.94
N ALA A 86 2.36 -2.03 1.23
CA ALA A 86 2.00 -1.24 2.40
C ALA A 86 1.10 -0.08 1.99
N ILE A 87 -0.20 -0.23 2.20
CA ILE A 87 -1.22 0.82 1.98
C ILE A 87 -2.30 0.75 3.06
N SER A 88 -2.90 1.89 3.35
CA SER A 88 -4.11 1.99 4.17
C SER A 88 -5.31 1.33 3.49
N ASP A 89 -6.43 1.14 4.20
CA ASP A 89 -7.64 0.49 3.64
C ASP A 89 -8.43 1.45 2.75
N ASN A 90 -7.80 1.89 1.67
CA ASN A 90 -8.38 2.84 0.73
C ASN A 90 -9.40 2.14 -0.17
N ASN A 91 -10.53 2.78 -0.46
CA ASN A 91 -11.58 2.20 -1.31
C ASN A 91 -11.15 2.07 -2.77
N TYR A 92 -10.34 3.01 -3.27
CA TYR A 92 -9.87 3.02 -4.66
C TYR A 92 -8.53 2.30 -4.87
N ARG A 93 -8.06 1.51 -3.89
CA ARG A 93 -6.79 0.81 -4.02
C ARG A 93 -6.77 -0.15 -5.22
N TRP A 94 -5.60 -0.30 -5.80
CA TRP A 94 -5.33 -1.20 -6.92
C TRP A 94 -4.34 -2.30 -6.55
N ARG A 95 -3.66 -2.18 -5.40
CA ARG A 95 -2.76 -3.19 -4.83
C ARG A 95 -3.49 -4.00 -3.77
N ASP A 96 -3.35 -5.31 -3.86
CA ASP A 96 -3.90 -6.24 -2.88
C ASP A 96 -3.09 -6.17 -1.57
N ILE A 97 -3.77 -6.40 -0.45
CA ILE A 97 -3.14 -6.44 0.89
C ILE A 97 -3.54 -7.69 1.68
N CYS A 98 -4.18 -8.67 1.03
CA CYS A 98 -4.60 -9.90 1.68
C CYS A 98 -3.37 -10.73 2.09
N HIS A 99 -2.38 -10.86 1.21
CA HIS A 99 -1.09 -11.50 1.54
C HIS A 99 -0.44 -10.85 2.76
N THR A 100 -0.32 -9.52 2.79
CA THR A 100 0.24 -8.78 3.93
C THR A 100 -0.55 -9.05 5.24
N LYS A 101 -1.88 -9.09 5.17
CA LYS A 101 -2.74 -9.40 6.32
C LYS A 101 -2.47 -10.80 6.87
N GLU A 102 -2.36 -11.78 5.97
CA GLU A 102 -2.18 -13.18 6.32
C GLU A 102 -0.77 -13.48 6.83
N ALA A 103 0.25 -12.94 6.16
CA ALA A 103 1.65 -13.24 6.44
C ALA A 103 2.19 -12.54 7.71
N ILE A 104 1.84 -11.26 7.92
CA ILE A 104 2.40 -10.45 9.02
C ILE A 104 1.34 -9.83 9.94
N GLY A 105 0.05 -10.12 9.73
CA GLY A 105 -1.02 -9.60 10.59
C GLY A 105 -1.18 -8.08 10.51
N PHE A 106 -0.92 -7.49 9.33
CA PHE A 106 -1.10 -6.06 9.10
C PHE A 106 -2.56 -5.73 8.82
N PHE A 107 -3.22 -5.05 9.77
CA PHE A 107 -4.61 -4.60 9.63
C PHE A 107 -4.65 -3.06 9.67
N PRO A 108 -4.64 -2.39 8.50
CA PRO A 108 -4.65 -0.94 8.45
C PRO A 108 -5.92 -0.38 9.09
N THR A 109 -5.77 0.79 9.69
CA THR A 109 -6.81 1.51 10.43
C THR A 109 -7.20 2.83 9.77
N GLY A 110 -6.35 3.40 8.92
CA GLY A 110 -6.65 4.60 8.15
C GLY A 110 -7.28 4.29 6.79
N SER A 111 -7.92 5.31 6.23
CA SER A 111 -8.44 5.30 4.86
C SER A 111 -8.25 6.67 4.20
N ALA A 112 -7.95 6.72 2.90
CA ALA A 112 -7.89 7.98 2.16
C ALA A 112 -9.25 8.69 2.14
N GLU A 113 -10.32 7.91 2.22
CA GLU A 113 -11.70 8.37 2.16
C GLU A 113 -12.15 9.09 3.43
N ASP A 114 -11.38 9.02 4.52
CA ASP A 114 -11.60 9.80 5.75
C ASP A 114 -11.26 11.30 5.56
N HIS A 115 -10.66 11.65 4.42
CA HIS A 115 -10.17 13.00 4.13
C HIS A 115 -10.97 13.65 3.00
N GLU A 116 -11.48 14.85 3.25
CA GLU A 116 -12.03 15.73 2.22
C GLU A 116 -10.93 16.62 1.63
N ILE A 117 -10.83 16.67 0.30
CA ILE A 117 -9.76 17.40 -0.39
C ILE A 117 -10.36 18.33 -1.45
N GLU A 118 -9.74 19.50 -1.64
CA GLU A 118 -10.18 20.50 -2.61
C GLU A 118 -10.06 20.01 -4.07
N ASP A 119 -9.03 19.21 -4.36
CA ASP A 119 -8.82 18.66 -5.70
C ASP A 119 -9.97 17.71 -6.06
N LYS A 120 -10.78 18.14 -7.03
CA LYS A 120 -11.89 17.34 -7.56
C LYS A 120 -11.43 16.21 -8.48
N GLY A 121 -10.16 16.20 -8.90
CA GLY A 121 -9.60 15.27 -9.87
C GLY A 121 -9.76 15.75 -11.31
N SER A 122 -9.03 15.13 -12.23
CA SER A 122 -9.19 15.38 -13.67
C SER A 122 -10.42 14.66 -14.23
N ILE A 123 -10.86 15.00 -15.45
CA ILE A 123 -12.02 14.38 -16.11
C ILE A 123 -11.99 12.83 -16.13
N HIS A 124 -10.81 12.23 -16.07
CA HIS A 124 -10.63 10.77 -16.05
C HIS A 124 -10.70 10.17 -14.63
N GLN A 125 -10.72 11.01 -13.60
CA GLN A 125 -10.74 10.66 -12.18
C GLN A 125 -12.07 11.01 -11.50
N VAL A 126 -12.89 11.88 -12.10
CA VAL A 126 -14.22 12.23 -11.60
C VAL A 126 -15.25 11.44 -12.40
N SER A 127 -16.00 10.56 -11.74
CA SER A 127 -17.24 10.02 -12.31
C SER A 127 -18.24 11.16 -12.41
N GLU A 128 -18.65 11.55 -13.63
CA GLU A 128 -19.75 12.51 -13.82
C GLU A 128 -21.11 11.96 -13.39
N THR A 129 -21.20 10.69 -13.01
CA THR A 129 -22.44 10.12 -12.47
C THR A 129 -22.68 10.65 -11.06
N PRO A 130 -23.78 11.38 -10.80
CA PRO A 130 -24.13 11.80 -9.45
C PRO A 130 -24.37 10.57 -8.58
N THR A 131 -23.83 10.56 -7.37
CA THR A 131 -24.23 9.60 -6.33
C THR A 131 -25.75 9.68 -6.18
N PRO A 132 -26.50 8.58 -6.36
CA PRO A 132 -27.95 8.63 -6.22
C PRO A 132 -28.32 9.01 -4.78
N PRO A 133 -29.32 9.87 -4.56
CA PRO A 133 -29.71 10.27 -3.22
C PRO A 133 -30.32 9.08 -2.47
N GLY A 134 -29.68 8.70 -1.37
CA GLY A 134 -30.30 8.05 -0.22
C GLY A 134 -30.55 6.54 -0.30
N LYS A 135 -29.73 5.77 0.41
CA LYS A 135 -30.24 4.61 1.19
C LYS A 135 -29.63 4.60 2.59
N HIS A 136 -29.94 5.63 3.37
CA HIS A 136 -30.08 5.48 4.81
C HIS A 136 -31.32 6.25 5.27
N ALA A 137 -32.36 5.52 5.64
CA ALA A 137 -33.25 5.84 6.74
C ALA A 137 -33.81 4.52 7.31
N PRO A 138 -34.09 4.46 8.62
CA PRO A 138 -33.94 3.25 9.42
C PRO A 138 -35.24 2.48 9.62
N SER A 139 -35.10 1.18 9.85
CA SER A 139 -35.89 0.37 10.77
C SER A 139 -35.18 -0.95 11.02
#